data_AF-A0A453QQQ7-F1
#
_entry.id   AF-A0A453QQQ7-F1
#
_cell.length_a   1.000
_cell.length_b   1.000
_cell.length_c   1.000
_cell.angle_alpha   90.00
_cell.angle_beta   90.00
_cell.angle_gamma   90.00
#
_symmetry.space_group_name_H-M   'P 1'
#
loop_
_entity.id
_entity.type
_entity.pdbx_description
1 polymer ?
#
loop_
_entity_poly.entity_id
_entity_poly.type
_entity_poly.pdbx_seq_one_letter_code
_entity_poly.pdbx_strand_id
1 'polypeptide(L)'
;RTCPRPFHGSAFGLSDLGAFQALAKMKLDLSEAVGYALTAPTGHMDLSQWERFYLSGIESLLSLYELDYWPPQDKDVNHRSLSLPAVALFQHSIGLRKLFIHGTTHEHFMSFFQKMPNLRDVQLREDYYPAPENDMMITEMRAESCLRFEQQLNNRQFRQIPD
;
A
#
# COMPACT_ATOMS: atom_id res chain seq x y z
N ARG A 1 -19.07 19.70 -14.95
CA ARG A 1 -20.02 18.79 -14.28
C ARG A 1 -19.43 18.46 -12.91
N THR A 2 -20.09 18.85 -11.82
CA THR A 2 -19.66 18.50 -10.46
C THR A 2 -20.26 17.13 -10.13
N CYS A 3 -19.45 16.07 -10.17
CA CYS A 3 -19.86 14.78 -9.65
C CYS A 3 -20.21 14.94 -8.16
N PRO A 4 -21.25 14.25 -7.64
CA PRO A 4 -21.52 14.24 -6.21
C PRO A 4 -20.27 13.76 -5.46
N ARG A 5 -19.88 14.45 -4.39
CA ARG A 5 -18.75 14.00 -3.57
C ARG A 5 -19.09 12.66 -2.93
N PRO A 6 -18.12 11.75 -2.76
CA PRO A 6 -18.36 10.47 -2.10
C PRO A 6 -18.92 10.69 -0.69
N PHE A 7 -19.96 9.94 -0.32
CA PHE A 7 -20.52 9.94 1.03
C PHE A 7 -19.52 9.35 2.04
N HIS A 8 -19.62 9.74 3.31
CA HIS A 8 -18.90 9.08 4.40
C HIS A 8 -19.21 7.56 4.38
N GLY A 9 -18.17 6.74 4.24
CA GLY A 9 -18.30 5.27 4.11
C GLY A 9 -18.29 4.75 2.66
N SER A 10 -18.21 5.62 1.65
CA SER A 10 -17.97 5.20 0.27
C SER A 10 -16.56 4.63 0.12
N ALA A 11 -16.43 3.57 -0.65
CA ALA A 11 -15.15 3.05 -1.15
C ALA A 11 -14.94 3.48 -2.61
N PHE A 12 -13.71 3.39 -3.11
CA PHE A 12 -13.41 3.64 -4.52
C PHE A 12 -14.01 2.57 -5.45
N GLY A 13 -14.17 1.34 -4.96
CA GLY A 13 -14.72 0.22 -5.75
C GLY A 13 -13.68 -0.79 -6.25
N LEU A 14 -12.52 -0.92 -5.60
CA LEU A 14 -11.56 -1.98 -5.95
C LEU A 14 -12.21 -3.38 -5.91
N SER A 15 -13.18 -3.59 -5.03
CA SER A 15 -13.89 -4.86 -4.91
C SER A 15 -14.60 -5.31 -6.18
N ASP A 16 -15.02 -4.37 -7.02
CA ASP A 16 -15.72 -4.68 -8.27
C ASP A 16 -14.80 -5.38 -9.27
N LEU A 17 -13.47 -5.22 -9.11
CA LEU A 17 -12.48 -5.94 -9.90
C LEU A 17 -12.34 -7.42 -9.49
N GLY A 18 -12.92 -7.84 -8.36
CA GLY A 18 -12.89 -9.23 -7.90
C GLY A 18 -13.62 -10.20 -8.84
N ALA A 19 -14.45 -9.70 -9.75
CA ALA A 19 -15.06 -10.50 -10.81
C ALA A 19 -14.02 -11.01 -11.84
N PHE A 20 -12.88 -10.33 -11.99
CA PHE A 20 -11.84 -10.69 -12.94
C PHE A 20 -10.88 -11.73 -12.35
N GLN A 21 -11.22 -13.01 -12.49
CA GLN A 21 -10.44 -14.14 -11.95
C GLN A 21 -9.01 -14.25 -12.50
N ALA A 22 -8.70 -13.59 -13.63
CA ALA A 22 -7.38 -13.57 -14.23
C ALA A 22 -6.55 -12.32 -13.85
N LEU A 23 -7.07 -11.44 -12.98
CA LEU A 23 -6.37 -10.23 -12.54
C LEU A 23 -5.24 -10.62 -11.57
N ALA A 24 -4.06 -10.85 -12.11
CA ALA A 24 -2.89 -11.29 -11.35
C ALA A 24 -1.94 -10.14 -10.97
N LYS A 25 -1.97 -9.02 -11.71
CA LYS A 25 -1.07 -7.89 -11.47
C LYS A 25 -1.84 -6.57 -11.51
N MET A 26 -1.52 -5.68 -10.58
CA MET A 26 -2.10 -4.35 -10.50
C MET A 26 -1.01 -3.31 -10.22
N LYS A 27 -1.08 -2.17 -10.92
CA LYS A 27 -0.42 -0.93 -10.51
C LYS A 27 -1.49 0.02 -9.99
N LEU A 28 -1.39 0.44 -8.73
CA LEU A 28 -2.25 1.45 -8.13
C LEU A 28 -1.42 2.67 -7.79
N ASP A 29 -1.61 3.73 -8.57
CA ASP A 29 -0.80 4.93 -8.51
C ASP A 29 -1.56 6.10 -7.88
N LEU A 30 -1.28 6.40 -6.61
CA LEU A 30 -1.85 7.54 -5.91
C LEU A 30 -0.83 8.68 -5.76
N SER A 31 0.32 8.63 -6.44
CA SER A 31 1.39 9.62 -6.26
C SER A 31 0.94 11.07 -6.54
N GLU A 32 0.03 11.24 -7.49
CA GLU A 32 -0.58 12.54 -7.85
C GLU A 32 -1.91 12.80 -7.14
N ALA A 33 -2.36 11.92 -6.25
CA ALA A 33 -3.57 12.14 -5.46
C ALA A 33 -3.27 13.21 -4.39
N VAL A 34 -3.93 14.37 -4.54
CA VAL A 34 -3.80 15.50 -3.63
C VAL A 34 -5.10 15.66 -2.84
N GLY A 35 -5.00 16.06 -1.57
CA GLY A 35 -6.12 16.37 -0.65
C GLY A 35 -7.22 17.31 -1.19
N TYR A 36 -7.01 17.93 -2.35
CA TYR A 36 -7.93 18.86 -3.03
C TYR A 36 -8.53 18.33 -4.35
N ALA A 37 -8.27 17.08 -4.76
CA ALA A 37 -8.83 16.54 -6.00
C ALA A 37 -10.36 16.41 -5.91
N LEU A 38 -11.08 16.55 -7.03
CA LEU A 38 -12.55 16.47 -7.09
C LEU A 38 -13.13 15.10 -6.63
N THR A 39 -12.27 14.10 -6.44
CA THR A 39 -12.56 12.77 -5.90
C THR A 39 -12.26 12.64 -4.41
N ALA A 40 -11.84 13.72 -3.74
CA ALA A 40 -11.53 13.73 -2.32
C ALA A 40 -12.74 13.37 -1.45
N PRO A 41 -12.56 12.49 -0.44
CA PRO A 41 -13.53 12.35 0.64
C PRO A 41 -13.79 13.71 1.28
N THR A 42 -15.06 14.02 1.54
CA THR A 42 -15.45 15.33 2.07
C THR A 42 -14.89 15.54 3.47
N GLY A 43 -14.03 16.54 3.68
CA GLY A 43 -13.66 17.03 5.01
C GLY A 43 -12.31 16.58 5.58
N HIS A 44 -11.42 15.95 4.81
CA HIS A 44 -10.16 15.44 5.38
C HIS A 44 -8.90 15.78 4.55
N MET A 45 -7.94 16.41 5.24
CA MET A 45 -6.57 16.69 4.78
C MET A 45 -5.62 15.50 5.04
N ASP A 46 -6.09 14.44 5.70
CA ASP A 46 -5.28 13.30 6.12
C ASP A 46 -5.16 12.26 5.00
N LEU A 47 -3.94 12.07 4.49
CA LEU A 47 -3.60 11.09 3.45
C LEU A 47 -3.99 9.65 3.84
N SER A 48 -4.03 9.32 5.14
CA SER A 48 -4.43 7.98 5.60
C SER A 48 -5.85 7.60 5.19
N GLN A 49 -6.74 8.59 5.08
CA GLN A 49 -8.12 8.37 4.67
C GLN A 49 -8.27 8.19 3.16
N TRP A 50 -7.38 8.81 2.38
CA TRP A 50 -7.29 8.58 0.95
C TRP A 50 -6.88 7.15 0.65
N GLU A 51 -5.85 6.66 1.35
CA GLU A 51 -5.44 5.27 1.22
C GLU A 51 -6.57 4.33 1.63
N ARG A 52 -7.26 4.59 2.75
CA ARG A 52 -8.44 3.80 3.15
C ARG A 52 -9.53 3.79 2.07
N PHE A 53 -9.85 4.94 1.48
CA PHE A 53 -10.87 5.07 0.44
C PHE A 53 -10.52 4.25 -0.81
N TYR A 54 -9.27 4.38 -1.29
CA TYR A 54 -8.81 3.71 -2.51
C TYR A 54 -8.57 2.22 -2.31
N LEU A 55 -8.00 1.80 -1.19
CA LEU A 55 -7.61 0.41 -0.94
C LEU A 55 -8.73 -0.47 -0.38
N SER A 56 -9.87 0.11 0.03
CA SER A 56 -10.99 -0.66 0.56
C SER A 56 -11.48 -1.69 -0.46
N GLY A 57 -11.55 -2.96 -0.04
CA GLY A 57 -11.99 -4.08 -0.88
C GLY A 57 -10.86 -4.79 -1.64
N ILE A 58 -9.60 -4.39 -1.47
CA ILE A 58 -8.46 -5.06 -2.12
C ILE A 58 -8.36 -6.55 -1.76
N GLU A 59 -8.79 -6.93 -0.57
CA GLU A 59 -8.82 -8.32 -0.11
C GLU A 59 -9.75 -9.23 -0.92
N SER A 60 -10.71 -8.65 -1.66
CA SER A 60 -11.59 -9.41 -2.56
C SER A 60 -10.90 -9.85 -3.86
N LEU A 61 -9.71 -9.32 -4.16
CA LEU A 61 -8.94 -9.64 -5.35
C LEU A 61 -8.12 -10.92 -5.11
N LEU A 62 -8.81 -12.06 -5.05
CA LEU A 62 -8.22 -13.35 -4.67
C LEU A 62 -7.09 -13.81 -5.60
N SER A 63 -7.15 -13.46 -6.88
CA SER A 63 -6.13 -13.78 -7.88
C SER A 63 -4.94 -12.80 -7.91
N LEU A 64 -5.02 -11.68 -7.18
CA LEU A 64 -3.99 -10.64 -7.23
C LEU A 64 -2.69 -11.15 -6.62
N TYR A 65 -1.70 -11.37 -7.47
CA TYR A 65 -0.41 -11.95 -7.12
C TYR A 65 0.67 -10.88 -6.91
N GLU A 66 0.63 -9.80 -7.70
CA GLU A 66 1.64 -8.73 -7.70
C GLU A 66 0.96 -7.35 -7.65
N LEU A 67 1.37 -6.53 -6.69
CA LEU A 67 0.91 -5.14 -6.53
C LEU A 67 2.09 -4.17 -6.54
N ASP A 68 2.06 -3.23 -7.48
CA ASP A 68 2.90 -2.03 -7.48
C ASP A 68 2.05 -0.86 -6.94
N TYR A 69 2.30 -0.42 -5.72
CA TYR A 69 1.55 0.62 -5.04
C TYR A 69 2.37 1.90 -4.86
N TRP A 70 1.83 3.04 -5.31
CA TRP A 70 2.41 4.36 -5.07
C TRP A 70 1.54 5.11 -4.04
N PRO A 71 2.00 5.28 -2.80
CA PRO A 71 1.26 6.04 -1.79
C PRO A 71 1.05 7.49 -2.20
N PRO A 72 0.01 8.16 -1.68
CA PRO A 72 -0.18 9.59 -1.89
C PRO A 72 0.99 10.39 -1.33
N GLN A 73 1.32 11.49 -2.01
CA GLN A 73 2.44 12.34 -1.64
C GLN A 73 2.02 13.49 -0.73
N ASP A 74 2.73 13.62 0.39
CA ASP A 74 2.75 14.87 1.13
C ASP A 74 3.67 15.86 0.38
N LYS A 75 3.08 16.95 -0.12
CA LYS A 75 3.79 17.94 -0.94
C LYS A 75 4.71 18.84 -0.14
N ASP A 76 4.46 19.02 1.16
CA ASP A 76 5.23 19.93 1.99
C ASP A 76 6.58 19.32 2.37
N VAL A 77 6.60 17.99 2.56
CA VAL A 77 7.81 17.23 2.93
C VAL A 77 8.35 16.35 1.79
N ASN A 78 7.70 16.37 0.62
CA ASN A 78 8.04 15.54 -0.54
C ASN A 78 8.26 14.07 -0.16
N HIS A 79 7.28 13.53 0.57
CA HIS A 79 7.38 12.22 1.22
C HIS A 79 6.17 11.36 0.90
N ARG A 80 6.40 10.05 0.74
CA ARG A 80 5.37 9.05 0.45
C ARG A 80 5.55 7.91 1.44
N SER A 81 4.67 7.83 2.43
CA SER A 81 4.71 6.77 3.43
C SER A 81 3.37 6.05 3.48
N LEU A 82 3.46 4.73 3.55
CA LEU A 82 2.31 3.86 3.69
C LEU A 82 1.71 4.02 5.10
N SER A 83 0.44 4.41 5.19
CA SER A 83 -0.23 4.58 6.47
C SER A 83 -0.70 3.24 7.08
N LEU A 84 -0.98 3.27 8.38
CA LEU A 84 -1.51 2.11 9.11
C LEU A 84 -2.82 1.55 8.50
N PRO A 85 -3.82 2.36 8.09
CA PRO A 85 -4.98 1.85 7.36
C PRO A 85 -4.63 1.04 6.12
N ALA A 86 -3.67 1.49 5.32
CA ALA A 86 -3.25 0.82 4.10
C ALA A 86 -2.62 -0.55 4.42
N VAL A 87 -1.71 -0.59 5.39
CA VAL A 87 -1.07 -1.82 5.89
C VAL A 87 -2.12 -2.81 6.40
N ALA A 88 -3.10 -2.33 7.18
CA ALA A 88 -4.16 -3.16 7.72
C ALA A 88 -5.03 -3.77 6.62
N LEU A 89 -5.31 -3.04 5.53
CA LEU A 89 -6.04 -3.57 4.38
C LEU A 89 -5.21 -4.61 3.62
N PHE A 90 -3.92 -4.34 3.35
CA PHE A 90 -3.03 -5.29 2.71
C PHE A 90 -2.90 -6.61 3.47
N GLN A 91 -2.92 -6.58 4.81
CA GLN A 91 -2.81 -7.79 5.63
C GLN A 91 -3.85 -8.88 5.26
N HIS A 92 -5.00 -8.48 4.72
CA HIS A 92 -6.09 -9.39 4.36
C HIS A 92 -6.02 -9.89 2.89
N SER A 93 -5.04 -9.41 2.12
CA SER A 93 -4.85 -9.80 0.71
C SER A 93 -4.13 -11.15 0.60
N ILE A 94 -4.89 -12.24 0.73
CA ILE A 94 -4.34 -13.60 0.80
C ILE A 94 -3.66 -14.07 -0.50
N GLY A 95 -4.05 -13.55 -1.66
CA GLY A 95 -3.45 -13.91 -2.95
C GLY A 95 -2.07 -13.28 -3.19
N LEU A 96 -1.74 -12.22 -2.44
CA LEU A 96 -0.60 -11.38 -2.73
C LEU A 96 0.71 -12.10 -2.41
N ARG A 97 1.57 -12.23 -3.43
CA ARG A 97 2.91 -12.82 -3.34
C ARG A 97 4.00 -11.76 -3.39
N LYS A 98 3.76 -10.67 -4.13
CA LYS A 98 4.71 -9.58 -4.33
C LYS A 98 4.06 -8.23 -4.06
N LEU A 99 4.72 -7.41 -3.24
CA LEU A 99 4.29 -6.06 -2.91
C LEU A 99 5.46 -5.09 -3.09
N PHE A 100 5.32 -4.20 -4.06
CA PHE A 100 6.27 -3.11 -4.29
C PHE A 100 5.62 -1.80 -3.87
N ILE A 101 6.21 -1.13 -2.88
CA ILE A 101 5.73 0.16 -2.38
C ILE A 101 6.69 1.23 -2.89
N HIS A 102 6.19 2.15 -3.69
CA HIS A 102 6.96 3.27 -4.25
C HIS A 102 6.98 4.46 -3.28
N GLY A 103 7.58 4.21 -2.12
CA GLY A 103 7.64 5.06 -0.94
C GLY A 103 8.29 4.29 0.21
N THR A 104 8.08 4.79 1.43
CA THR A 104 8.53 4.15 2.67
C THR A 104 7.34 3.73 3.55
N THR A 105 7.62 3.27 4.77
CA THR A 105 6.64 2.92 5.80
C THR A 105 7.30 2.95 7.17
N HIS A 106 6.52 3.14 8.23
CA HIS A 106 7.03 2.99 9.59
C HIS A 106 7.54 1.56 9.88
N GLU A 107 8.65 1.45 10.63
CA GLU A 107 9.27 0.15 10.98
C GLU A 107 8.28 -0.82 11.65
N HIS A 108 7.42 -0.30 12.53
CA HIS A 108 6.44 -1.09 13.27
C HIS A 108 5.41 -1.78 12.35
N PHE A 109 5.16 -1.21 11.17
CA PHE A 109 4.19 -1.73 10.21
C PHE A 109 4.70 -2.96 9.47
N MET A 110 6.02 -3.15 9.38
CA MET A 110 6.61 -4.31 8.71
C MET A 110 6.19 -5.65 9.32
N SER A 111 5.90 -5.67 10.63
CA SER A 111 5.39 -6.85 11.32
C SER A 111 4.04 -7.36 10.77
N PHE A 112 3.25 -6.49 10.12
CA PHE A 112 1.98 -6.86 9.51
C PHE A 112 2.18 -7.65 8.22
N PHE A 113 3.16 -7.30 7.40
CA PHE A 113 3.50 -8.05 6.18
C PHE A 113 3.97 -9.48 6.49
N GLN A 114 4.60 -9.70 7.65
CA GLN A 114 4.99 -11.04 8.09
C GLN A 114 3.78 -11.94 8.39
N LYS A 115 2.62 -11.36 8.68
CA LYS A 115 1.38 -12.10 8.93
C LYS A 115 0.67 -12.51 7.64
N MET A 116 1.05 -11.96 6.49
CA MET A 116 0.44 -12.29 5.20
C MET A 116 0.97 -13.63 4.70
N PRO A 117 0.14 -14.69 4.61
CA PRO A 117 0.62 -16.07 4.49
C PRO A 117 1.42 -16.34 3.22
N ASN A 118 1.04 -15.73 2.10
CA ASN A 118 1.63 -16.00 0.79
C ASN A 118 2.67 -14.98 0.36
N LEU A 119 2.78 -13.83 1.05
CA LEU A 119 3.68 -12.74 0.68
C LEU A 119 5.15 -13.14 0.82
N ARG A 120 5.89 -13.07 -0.29
CA ARG A 120 7.30 -13.48 -0.39
C ARG A 120 8.23 -12.32 -0.70
N ASP A 121 7.83 -11.46 -1.62
CA ASP A 121 8.66 -10.35 -2.06
C ASP A 121 8.01 -9.04 -1.60
N VAL A 122 8.70 -8.29 -0.75
CA VAL A 122 8.29 -6.94 -0.33
C VAL A 122 9.47 -6.02 -0.53
N GLN A 123 9.29 -4.93 -1.27
CA GLN A 123 10.34 -3.92 -1.44
C GLN A 123 9.76 -2.53 -1.28
N LEU A 124 10.50 -1.69 -0.57
CA LEU A 124 10.30 -0.24 -0.52
C LEU A 124 11.19 0.39 -1.58
N ARG A 125 10.64 1.27 -2.41
CA ARG A 125 11.31 1.92 -3.52
C ARG A 125 11.06 3.42 -3.45
N GLU A 126 12.05 4.17 -3.00
CA GLU A 126 12.02 5.63 -3.05
C GLU A 126 12.51 6.12 -4.42
N ASP A 127 11.93 5.60 -5.49
CA ASP A 127 12.33 5.83 -6.89
C ASP A 127 11.73 7.12 -7.50
N TYR A 128 11.51 8.14 -6.66
CA TYR A 128 10.98 9.45 -7.05
C TYR A 128 11.98 10.58 -6.74
N TYR A 129 11.86 11.69 -7.47
CA TYR A 129 12.72 12.87 -7.32
C TYR A 129 11.94 14.07 -6.74
N PRO A 130 12.51 14.82 -5.79
CA PRO A 130 13.76 14.53 -5.06
C PRO A 130 13.58 13.33 -4.12
N ALA A 131 14.65 12.55 -3.92
CA ALA A 131 14.63 11.50 -2.90
C ALA A 131 14.64 12.14 -1.50
N PRO A 132 13.91 11.59 -0.51
CA PRO A 132 13.93 12.12 0.86
C PRO A 132 15.35 12.14 1.45
N GLU A 133 15.68 13.19 2.21
CA GLU A 133 16.91 13.21 3.01
C GLU A 133 16.69 12.33 4.26
N ASN A 134 17.35 11.15 4.29
CA ASN A 134 17.15 10.11 5.31
C ASN A 134 17.44 10.55 6.77
N ASP A 135 18.12 11.67 6.99
CA ASP A 135 18.65 12.05 8.32
C ASP A 135 17.61 12.62 9.30
N MET A 136 16.39 12.98 8.87
CA MET A 136 15.39 13.60 9.76
C MET A 136 14.21 12.71 10.18
N MET A 137 14.09 11.48 9.67
CA MET A 137 12.88 10.65 9.82
C MET A 137 13.10 9.43 10.74
N ILE A 138 13.16 9.68 12.05
CA ILE A 138 13.59 8.72 13.09
C ILE A 138 12.71 7.45 13.19
N THR A 139 11.46 7.50 12.72
CA THR A 139 10.46 6.41 12.84
C THR A 139 10.19 5.65 11.55
N GLU A 140 10.80 6.09 10.44
CA GLU A 140 10.66 5.45 9.14
C GLU A 140 11.62 4.26 9.00
N MET A 141 11.35 3.43 7.99
CA MET A 141 12.10 2.20 7.76
C MET A 141 13.59 2.47 7.52
N ARG A 142 14.44 2.06 8.46
CA ARG A 142 15.91 2.16 8.31
C ARG A 142 16.47 1.01 7.50
N ALA A 143 17.60 1.23 6.83
CA ALA A 143 18.28 0.20 6.02
C ALA A 143 18.58 -1.09 6.81
N GLU A 144 19.06 -0.98 8.06
CA GLU A 144 19.31 -2.14 8.91
C GLU A 144 18.02 -2.90 9.28
N SER A 145 16.95 -2.15 9.55
CA SER A 145 15.63 -2.72 9.80
C SER A 145 15.11 -3.44 8.55
N CYS A 146 15.41 -2.94 7.35
CA CYS A 146 14.99 -3.57 6.08
C CYS A 146 15.63 -4.94 5.96
N LEU A 147 16.94 -5.02 6.17
CA LEU A 147 17.69 -6.28 6.11
C LEU A 147 17.14 -7.30 7.13
N ARG A 148 16.86 -6.86 8.36
CA ARG A 148 16.27 -7.74 9.39
C ARG A 148 14.89 -8.25 8.97
N PHE A 149 14.07 -7.37 8.41
CA PHE A 149 12.74 -7.74 7.91
C PHE A 149 12.84 -8.73 6.72
N GLU A 150 13.71 -8.48 5.76
CA GLU A 150 13.95 -9.38 4.62
C GLU A 150 14.40 -10.77 5.08
N GLN A 151 15.32 -10.84 6.04
CA GLN A 151 15.74 -12.10 6.66
C GLN A 151 14.55 -12.83 7.31
N GLN A 152 13.71 -12.11 8.06
CA GLN A 152 12.51 -12.68 8.69
C GLN A 152 11.52 -13.20 7.64
N LEU A 153 11.32 -12.48 6.54
CA LEU A 153 10.43 -12.87 5.45
C LEU A 153 10.96 -14.12 4.73
N ASN A 154 12.27 -14.16 4.44
CA ASN A 154 12.93 -15.28 3.78
C ASN A 154 12.95 -16.57 4.62
N ASN A 155 12.97 -16.45 5.95
CA ASN A 155 12.97 -17.60 6.86
C ASN A 155 11.58 -18.23 7.05
N ARG A 156 10.52 -17.68 6.43
CA ARG A 156 9.17 -18.24 6.54
C ARG A 156 9.07 -19.53 5.74
N GLN A 157 8.52 -20.57 6.37
CA GLN A 157 8.10 -21.77 5.66
C GLN A 157 6.85 -21.44 4.83
N PHE A 158 7.04 -21.18 3.54
CA PHE A 158 5.91 -21.08 2.62
C PHE A 158 5.34 -22.47 2.38
N ARG A 159 4.02 -22.62 2.51
CA ARG A 159 3.34 -23.81 2.00
C ARG A 159 3.58 -23.85 0.49
N GLN A 160 4.12 -24.95 -0.03
CA GLN A 160 4.06 -25.24 -1.45
C GLN A 160 2.58 -25.21 -1.85
N ILE A 161 2.18 -24.23 -2.67
CA ILE A 161 0.91 -24.29 -3.36
C ILE A 161 1.13 -25.39 -4.41
N PRO A 162 0.40 -26.51 -4.38
CA PRO A 162 0.47 -27.51 -5.44
C PRO A 162 0.11 -26.83 -6.76
N ASP A 163 0.87 -27.12 -7.80
CA ASP A 163 0.61 -26.66 -9.18
C ASP A 163 -0.81 -27.00 -9.65
#